data_AF-B2WA04-F1
#
_entry.id   AF-B2WA04-F1
#
_cell.length_a   1.000
_cell.length_b   1.000
_cell.length_c   1.000
_cell.angle_alpha   90.00
_cell.angle_beta   90.00
_cell.angle_gamma   90.00
#
_symmetry.space_group_name_H-M   'P 1'
#
loop_
_entity.id
_entity.type
_entity.pdbx_description
1 polymer ?
#
loop_
_entity_poly.entity_id
_entity_poly.type
_entity_poly.pdbx_seq_one_letter_code
_entity_poly.pdbx_strand_id
1 'polypeptide(L)'
;MSSVFQGRHDVACLPHFSPTKHTLDAGTRPRTRLTCRLCPPYAFEAYYTSLHAIISVYKLSGLDLDVEEEVPLATITRLISRLRADFGPDFIITLAPVATALIPDPNIPAHLRPPRPMLASGPSPNPLHPTLPHLSGFSYPELECSVYGREISWYNTQFYCGWGDAGTTMWYDTIIAAGWKPEKVVMGVVTNPGNGAGHIPLAKLSENCARLRDKYKGVGNGFGGVMGWEYFNCGDYEDDLVHVSELELNTETVQTGWVAALGRVLRSEVPPSLPSPPTEQQRPLQAVTADQIRNMVTNLPPARAPWPDEEVQKLVVLGFERHEAVAALNATDGNVEMAAGFLFEHYPA
;
A
#
# COMPACT_ATOMS: atom_id res chain seq x y z
N MET A 1 11.47 19.70 7.66
CA MET A 1 10.23 19.29 6.97
C MET A 1 10.60 19.06 5.53
N SER A 2 10.69 17.79 5.11
CA SER A 2 10.84 17.44 3.70
C SER A 2 9.43 17.28 3.15
N SER A 3 9.06 18.02 2.11
CA SER A 3 7.78 17.84 1.43
C SER A 3 7.93 16.74 0.37
N VAL A 4 7.16 15.67 0.53
CA VAL A 4 6.95 14.64 -0.50
C VAL A 4 5.54 14.87 -1.03
N PHE A 5 5.41 15.06 -2.34
CA PHE A 5 4.13 15.25 -2.99
C PHE A 5 3.58 13.87 -3.40
N GLN A 6 2.34 13.58 -3.03
CA GLN A 6 1.59 12.41 -3.51
C GLN A 6 0.67 12.91 -4.63
N GLY A 7 0.89 12.41 -5.84
CA GLY A 7 0.11 12.81 -7.01
C GLY A 7 -1.24 12.10 -7.02
N ARG A 8 -2.33 12.88 -7.01
CA ARG A 8 -3.70 12.40 -7.12
C ARG A 8 -4.02 12.08 -8.59
N HIS A 9 -4.51 10.88 -8.88
CA HIS A 9 -5.41 10.66 -10.01
C HIS A 9 -6.82 10.53 -9.44
N ASP A 10 -7.53 11.65 -9.36
CA ASP A 10 -8.98 11.62 -9.15
C ASP A 10 -9.60 10.88 -10.35
N VAL A 11 -10.23 9.73 -10.09
CA VAL A 11 -11.24 9.14 -10.99
C VAL A 11 -12.50 10.01 -10.89
N ALA A 12 -12.38 11.25 -11.36
CA ALA A 12 -13.53 12.11 -11.60
C ALA A 12 -14.09 11.76 -12.98
N CYS A 13 -15.30 11.22 -12.98
CA CYS A 13 -16.15 10.98 -14.15
C CYS A 13 -15.95 12.04 -15.25
N LEU A 14 -15.40 11.65 -16.39
CA LEU A 14 -15.49 12.43 -17.62
C LEU A 14 -16.91 12.25 -18.21
N PRO A 15 -17.61 13.33 -18.58
CA PRO A 15 -18.95 13.25 -19.14
C PRO A 15 -18.92 12.65 -20.55
N HIS A 16 -19.92 11.81 -20.83
CA HIS A 16 -20.17 11.14 -22.10
C HIS A 16 -20.05 12.08 -23.33
N PHE A 17 -19.18 11.70 -24.26
CA PHE A 17 -19.30 12.11 -25.66
C PHE A 17 -20.02 11.01 -26.44
N SER A 18 -21.23 11.33 -26.92
CA SER A 18 -22.06 10.45 -27.74
C SER A 18 -21.48 10.38 -29.17
N PRO A 19 -21.19 9.19 -29.74
CA PRO A 19 -20.84 9.09 -31.14
C PRO A 19 -22.11 8.88 -31.96
N THR A 20 -22.42 9.86 -32.80
CA THR A 20 -23.41 9.75 -33.86
C THR A 20 -23.04 8.63 -34.84
N LYS A 21 -24.06 7.82 -35.16
CA LYS A 21 -24.01 6.71 -36.10
C LYS A 21 -23.47 7.14 -37.47
N HIS A 22 -22.42 6.47 -37.94
CA HIS A 22 -22.24 6.22 -39.37
C HIS A 22 -21.82 4.76 -39.58
N THR A 23 -22.72 4.01 -40.18
CA THR A 23 -22.51 2.71 -40.82
C THR A 23 -21.41 2.81 -41.88
N LEU A 24 -20.49 1.83 -41.92
CA LEU A 24 -19.93 1.29 -43.17
C LEU A 24 -19.12 0.00 -42.90
N ASP A 25 -19.67 -1.08 -43.46
CA ASP A 25 -19.07 -2.22 -44.14
C ASP A 25 -18.17 -3.26 -43.45
N ALA A 26 -18.48 -4.51 -43.79
CA ALA A 26 -17.84 -5.73 -43.33
C ALA A 26 -16.57 -6.03 -44.15
N GLY A 27 -15.46 -6.27 -43.46
CA GLY A 27 -14.21 -6.65 -44.10
C GLY A 27 -13.21 -7.27 -43.12
N THR A 28 -13.06 -8.59 -43.23
CA THR A 28 -12.15 -9.47 -42.50
C THR A 28 -10.72 -8.90 -42.37
N ARG A 29 -10.22 -8.74 -41.14
CA ARG A 29 -8.78 -8.51 -40.84
C ARG A 29 -8.36 -9.25 -39.56
N PRO A 30 -7.08 -9.66 -39.47
CA PRO A 30 -6.63 -10.75 -38.60
C PRO A 30 -6.55 -10.33 -37.13
N ARG A 31 -6.75 -11.29 -36.23
CA ARG A 31 -6.59 -11.15 -34.78
C ARG A 31 -5.14 -10.80 -34.43
N THR A 32 -4.82 -9.51 -34.35
CA THR A 32 -3.64 -9.05 -33.64
C THR A 32 -3.93 -9.10 -32.15
N ARG A 33 -3.34 -10.08 -31.45
CA ARG A 33 -3.16 -10.00 -30.00
C ARG A 33 -2.43 -8.68 -29.72
N LEU A 34 -3.03 -7.79 -28.93
CA LEU A 34 -2.33 -6.64 -28.36
C LEU A 34 -1.25 -7.17 -27.42
N THR A 35 -0.06 -7.43 -27.97
CA THR A 35 1.15 -7.52 -27.17
C THR A 35 1.34 -6.16 -26.50
N CYS A 36 1.41 -6.15 -25.17
CA CYS A 36 1.78 -5.01 -24.33
C CYS A 36 2.90 -4.21 -25.00
N ARG A 37 2.54 -3.10 -25.67
CA ARG A 37 3.54 -2.20 -26.25
C ARG A 37 4.04 -1.37 -25.08
N LEU A 38 5.28 -1.60 -24.67
CA LEU A 38 6.06 -0.64 -23.90
C LEU A 38 5.77 0.75 -24.48
N CYS A 39 5.32 1.68 -23.62
CA CYS A 39 5.08 3.06 -24.01
C CYS A 39 6.35 3.60 -24.71
N PRO A 40 6.26 4.02 -25.98
CA PRO A 40 7.43 4.44 -26.75
C PRO A 40 8.19 5.55 -26.01
N PRO A 41 9.53 5.65 -26.16
CA PRO A 41 10.32 6.66 -25.47
C PRO A 41 9.78 8.09 -25.64
N TYR A 42 9.27 8.42 -26.85
CA TYR A 42 8.68 9.74 -27.13
C TYR A 42 7.46 10.06 -26.27
N ALA A 43 6.65 9.06 -25.94
CA ALA A 43 5.46 9.25 -25.11
C ALA A 43 5.86 9.41 -23.63
N PHE A 44 6.88 8.68 -23.16
CA PHE A 44 7.42 8.88 -21.81
C PHE A 44 7.95 10.32 -21.60
N GLU A 45 8.78 10.83 -22.50
CA GLU A 45 9.37 12.17 -22.36
C GLU A 45 8.31 13.29 -22.35
N ALA A 46 7.24 13.13 -23.13
CA ALA A 46 6.17 14.12 -23.22
C ALA A 46 5.49 14.37 -21.86
N TYR A 47 5.29 13.31 -21.06
CA TYR A 47 4.70 13.43 -19.71
C TYR A 47 5.76 13.71 -18.65
N TYR A 48 6.92 13.05 -18.72
CA TYR A 48 7.98 13.20 -17.73
C TYR A 48 8.53 14.64 -17.67
N THR A 49 8.64 15.34 -18.79
CA THR A 49 9.16 16.72 -18.82
C THR A 49 8.31 17.66 -17.96
N SER A 50 6.98 17.49 -17.99
CA SER A 50 6.05 18.27 -17.16
C SER A 50 6.22 17.95 -15.68
N LEU A 51 6.36 16.67 -15.32
CA LEU A 51 6.64 16.24 -13.95
C LEU A 51 7.97 16.82 -13.45
N HIS A 52 9.02 16.71 -14.25
CA HIS A 52 10.34 17.27 -13.94
C HIS A 52 10.26 18.78 -13.68
N ALA A 53 9.52 19.51 -14.52
CA ALA A 53 9.32 20.95 -14.35
C ALA A 53 8.60 21.27 -13.03
N ILE A 54 7.56 20.52 -12.66
CA ILE A 54 6.85 20.68 -11.38
C ILE A 54 7.82 20.45 -10.21
N ILE A 55 8.56 19.33 -10.21
CA ILE A 55 9.54 19.02 -9.16
C ILE A 55 10.56 20.14 -9.01
N SER A 56 11.08 20.66 -10.13
CA SER A 56 12.09 21.71 -10.16
C SER A 56 11.56 23.07 -9.70
N VAL A 57 10.40 23.49 -10.20
CA VAL A 57 9.80 24.79 -9.90
C VAL A 57 9.40 24.88 -8.43
N TYR A 58 8.77 23.83 -7.90
CA TYR A 58 8.31 23.79 -6.51
C TYR A 58 9.37 23.26 -5.54
N LYS A 59 10.56 22.86 -6.04
CA LYS A 59 11.70 22.37 -5.26
C LYS A 59 11.29 21.23 -4.33
N LEU A 60 10.54 20.26 -4.86
CA LEU A 60 10.12 19.10 -4.10
C LEU A 60 11.35 18.30 -3.65
N SER A 61 11.36 17.84 -2.41
CA SER A 61 12.47 17.05 -1.86
C SER A 61 12.40 15.58 -2.30
N GLY A 62 11.24 15.16 -2.81
CA GLY A 62 10.99 13.81 -3.25
C GLY A 62 9.63 13.67 -3.92
N LEU A 63 9.37 12.45 -4.38
CA LEU A 63 8.11 12.08 -5.02
C LEU A 63 7.66 10.71 -4.49
N ASP A 64 6.39 10.62 -4.11
CA ASP A 64 5.74 9.36 -3.82
C ASP A 64 5.09 8.82 -5.10
N LEU A 65 5.46 7.60 -5.48
CA LEU A 65 4.96 6.92 -6.66
C LEU A 65 3.83 5.98 -6.24
N ASP A 66 2.65 6.56 -6.08
CA ASP A 66 1.42 5.86 -5.71
C ASP A 66 0.77 5.22 -6.95
N VAL A 67 1.11 3.96 -7.21
CA VAL A 67 0.71 3.25 -8.43
C VAL A 67 -0.49 2.36 -8.15
N GLU A 68 -1.68 2.88 -8.44
CA GLU A 68 -2.96 2.19 -8.24
C GLU A 68 -3.58 1.64 -9.54
N GLU A 69 -2.74 1.42 -10.56
CA GLU A 69 -3.11 0.78 -11.82
C GLU A 69 -2.04 -0.24 -12.25
N GLU A 70 -2.45 -1.24 -13.03
CA GLU A 70 -1.52 -2.26 -13.49
C GLU A 70 -0.51 -1.70 -14.48
N VAL A 71 0.77 -1.67 -14.09
CA VAL A 71 1.87 -1.29 -14.98
C VAL A 71 2.98 -2.34 -14.99
N PRO A 72 3.69 -2.51 -16.12
CA PRO A 72 4.88 -3.37 -16.15
C PRO A 72 5.99 -2.86 -15.22
N LEU A 73 6.80 -3.77 -14.66
CA LEU A 73 7.98 -3.42 -13.85
C LEU A 73 8.94 -2.47 -14.58
N ALA A 74 9.07 -2.61 -15.90
CA ALA A 74 9.87 -1.73 -16.74
C ALA A 74 9.42 -0.26 -16.68
N THR A 75 8.14 0.00 -16.45
CA THR A 75 7.58 1.36 -16.36
C THR A 75 8.07 2.04 -15.09
N ILE A 76 7.90 1.40 -13.93
CA ILE A 76 8.27 1.99 -12.64
C ILE A 76 9.78 2.12 -12.49
N THR A 77 10.54 1.11 -12.93
CA THR A 77 12.01 1.15 -12.89
C THR A 77 12.60 2.22 -13.80
N ARG A 78 12.02 2.46 -14.99
CA ARG A 78 12.41 3.58 -15.86
C ARG A 78 12.19 4.93 -15.18
N LEU A 79 11.06 5.12 -14.50
CA LEU A 79 10.76 6.36 -13.78
C LEU A 79 11.73 6.58 -12.61
N ILE A 80 11.95 5.56 -11.76
CA ILE A 80 12.91 5.62 -10.65
C ILE A 80 14.31 5.97 -11.15
N SER A 81 14.77 5.28 -12.20
CA SER A 81 16.08 5.53 -12.80
C SER A 81 16.21 6.97 -13.29
N ARG A 82 15.15 7.52 -13.89
CA ARG A 82 15.18 8.87 -14.47
C ARG A 82 15.12 9.94 -13.38
N LEU A 83 14.27 9.79 -12.37
CA LEU A 83 14.24 10.67 -11.20
C LEU A 83 15.59 10.73 -10.50
N ARG A 84 16.21 9.56 -10.28
CA ARG A 84 17.52 9.48 -9.63
C ARG A 84 18.62 10.16 -10.47
N ALA A 85 18.59 9.99 -11.79
CA ALA A 85 19.56 10.62 -12.68
C ALA A 85 19.42 12.15 -12.70
N ASP A 86 18.20 12.67 -12.70
CA ASP A 86 17.95 14.11 -12.86
C ASP A 86 18.04 14.88 -11.53
N PHE A 87 17.63 14.27 -10.41
CA PHE A 87 17.57 14.94 -9.10
C PHE A 87 18.63 14.49 -8.09
N GLY A 88 19.48 13.52 -8.45
CA GLY A 88 20.60 13.07 -7.63
C GLY A 88 20.20 12.17 -6.44
N PRO A 89 21.18 11.71 -5.63
CA PRO A 89 20.97 10.69 -4.59
C PRO A 89 20.14 11.15 -3.39
N ASP A 90 20.04 12.45 -3.13
CA ASP A 90 19.29 12.99 -1.98
C ASP A 90 17.78 13.14 -2.26
N PHE A 91 17.36 12.99 -3.52
CA PHE A 91 15.94 13.03 -3.87
C PHE A 91 15.21 11.82 -3.30
N ILE A 92 14.18 12.05 -2.49
CA ILE A 92 13.44 10.99 -1.82
C ILE A 92 12.50 10.34 -2.84
N ILE A 93 12.58 9.02 -2.97
CA ILE A 93 11.68 8.23 -3.83
C ILE A 93 10.99 7.21 -2.95
N THR A 94 9.66 7.28 -2.88
CA THR A 94 8.84 6.32 -2.14
C THR A 94 7.79 5.73 -3.06
N LEU A 95 7.19 4.62 -2.64
CA LEU A 95 6.01 4.06 -3.28
C LEU A 95 4.95 3.82 -2.20
N ALA A 96 3.69 3.71 -2.58
CA ALA A 96 2.58 3.44 -1.66
C ALA A 96 1.88 2.10 -1.94
N PRO A 97 2.56 0.95 -1.83
CA PRO A 97 1.93 -0.34 -2.02
C PRO A 97 0.80 -0.56 -1.03
N VAL A 98 -0.30 -1.15 -1.49
CA VAL A 98 -1.25 -1.80 -0.58
C VAL A 98 -0.58 -2.95 0.17
N ALA A 99 -0.95 -3.22 1.44
CA ALA A 99 -0.19 -4.14 2.31
C ALA A 99 -0.12 -5.59 1.77
N THR A 100 -1.17 -6.07 1.09
CA THR A 100 -1.16 -7.36 0.38
C THR A 100 -0.04 -7.48 -0.66
N ALA A 101 0.37 -6.39 -1.31
CA ALA A 101 1.44 -6.38 -2.30
C ALA A 101 2.82 -6.74 -1.72
N LEU A 102 2.95 -6.75 -0.38
CA LEU A 102 4.18 -7.10 0.32
C LEU A 102 4.10 -8.49 0.97
N ILE A 103 2.97 -9.19 0.86
CA ILE A 103 2.71 -10.48 1.51
C ILE A 103 2.72 -11.61 0.47
N PRO A 104 3.50 -12.69 0.66
CA PRO A 104 3.54 -13.80 -0.28
C PRO A 104 2.24 -14.61 -0.31
N ASP A 105 1.83 -15.07 -1.49
CA ASP A 105 0.63 -15.92 -1.66
C ASP A 105 0.78 -17.28 -0.94
N PRO A 106 -0.06 -17.60 0.06
CA PRO A 106 0.03 -18.84 0.80
C PRO A 106 -0.50 -20.06 0.02
N ASN A 107 -1.08 -19.89 -1.16
CA ASN A 107 -1.78 -20.95 -1.89
C ASN A 107 -0.96 -21.62 -2.99
N ILE A 108 0.30 -21.21 -3.18
CA ILE A 108 1.17 -21.83 -4.19
C ILE A 108 1.42 -23.32 -3.87
N PRO A 109 1.14 -24.25 -4.80
CA PRO A 109 1.40 -25.67 -4.63
C PRO A 109 2.86 -25.97 -4.28
N ALA A 110 3.12 -26.92 -3.38
CA ALA A 110 4.46 -27.21 -2.87
C ALA A 110 5.54 -27.37 -3.94
N HIS A 111 5.22 -28.00 -5.05
CA HIS A 111 6.13 -28.26 -6.17
C HIS A 111 6.38 -27.05 -7.08
N LEU A 112 5.60 -25.97 -6.96
CA LEU A 112 5.75 -24.73 -7.73
C LEU A 112 6.34 -23.58 -6.89
N ARG A 113 6.58 -23.81 -5.59
CA ARG A 113 7.09 -22.78 -4.70
C ARG A 113 8.54 -22.44 -5.08
N PRO A 114 8.86 -21.17 -5.35
CA PRO A 114 10.23 -20.78 -5.59
C PRO A 114 11.05 -20.99 -4.31
N PRO A 115 12.33 -21.38 -4.43
CA PRO A 115 13.22 -21.48 -3.28
C PRO A 115 13.34 -20.11 -2.63
N ARG A 116 13.42 -20.07 -1.29
CA ARG A 116 13.66 -18.82 -0.59
C ARG A 116 15.11 -18.37 -0.84
N PRO A 117 15.37 -17.11 -1.22
CA PRO A 117 16.72 -16.58 -1.31
C PRO A 117 17.41 -16.68 0.06
N MET A 118 18.59 -17.31 0.10
CA MET A 118 19.47 -17.25 1.26
C MET A 118 20.56 -16.22 0.96
N LEU A 119 20.33 -14.97 1.36
CA LEU A 119 21.31 -13.91 1.17
C LEU A 119 22.21 -13.76 2.40
N ALA A 120 23.51 -13.57 2.16
CA ALA A 120 24.48 -13.24 3.20
C ALA A 120 24.15 -11.92 3.92
N SER A 121 23.40 -11.02 3.27
CA SER A 121 22.96 -9.72 3.79
C SER A 121 21.74 -9.79 4.71
N GLY A 122 21.23 -10.99 5.03
CA GLY A 122 20.04 -11.18 5.87
C GLY A 122 18.78 -11.49 5.06
N PRO A 123 17.60 -11.47 5.69
CA PRO A 123 16.35 -11.78 5.03
C PRO A 123 16.03 -10.72 3.96
N SER A 124 15.46 -11.17 2.84
CA SER A 124 14.90 -10.34 1.78
C SER A 124 13.54 -10.92 1.37
N PRO A 125 12.64 -10.10 0.81
CA PRO A 125 11.46 -10.63 0.13
C PRO A 125 11.90 -11.54 -1.03
N ASN A 126 11.06 -12.52 -1.41
CA ASN A 126 11.38 -13.44 -2.50
C ASN A 126 10.87 -12.87 -3.83
N PRO A 127 11.76 -12.44 -4.76
CA PRO A 127 11.36 -11.78 -6.00
C PRO A 127 10.60 -12.69 -6.96
N LEU A 128 10.78 -14.02 -6.83
CA LEU A 128 10.12 -15.01 -7.67
C LEU A 128 8.79 -15.49 -7.09
N HIS A 129 8.44 -15.07 -5.88
CA HIS A 129 7.25 -15.53 -5.18
C HIS A 129 6.11 -14.53 -5.40
N PRO A 130 5.01 -14.94 -6.07
CA PRO A 130 3.80 -14.14 -6.16
C PRO A 130 3.33 -13.64 -4.79
N THR A 131 2.80 -12.44 -4.76
CA THR A 131 2.19 -11.84 -3.58
C THR A 131 0.68 -12.02 -3.62
N LEU A 132 0.01 -11.66 -2.53
CA LEU A 132 -1.42 -11.48 -2.54
C LEU A 132 -1.82 -10.39 -3.56
N PRO A 133 -3.09 -10.39 -4.02
CA PRO A 133 -3.60 -9.43 -4.99
C PRO A 133 -3.36 -7.97 -4.59
N HIS A 134 -3.09 -7.11 -5.58
CA HIS A 134 -2.77 -5.69 -5.37
C HIS A 134 -3.02 -4.86 -6.64
N LEU A 135 -2.83 -3.54 -6.54
CA LEU A 135 -3.22 -2.58 -7.58
C LEU A 135 -2.18 -2.37 -8.69
N SER A 136 -0.88 -2.46 -8.38
CA SER A 136 0.18 -1.92 -9.27
C SER A 136 0.64 -2.81 -10.44
N GLY A 137 0.15 -4.05 -10.57
CA GLY A 137 0.53 -5.02 -11.60
C GLY A 137 1.94 -5.63 -11.49
N PHE A 138 2.98 -4.85 -11.20
CA PHE A 138 4.36 -5.37 -11.02
C PHE A 138 4.62 -5.94 -9.61
N SER A 139 5.62 -6.82 -9.50
CA SER A 139 6.06 -7.41 -8.23
C SER A 139 6.91 -6.43 -7.41
N TYR A 140 6.43 -6.04 -6.23
CA TYR A 140 7.20 -5.25 -5.26
C TYR A 140 8.44 -6.00 -4.72
N PRO A 141 8.36 -7.31 -4.39
CA PRO A 141 9.55 -8.12 -4.10
C PRO A 141 10.61 -8.09 -5.19
N GLU A 142 10.20 -8.17 -6.46
CA GLU A 142 11.11 -8.08 -7.61
C GLU A 142 11.75 -6.69 -7.71
N LEU A 143 10.96 -5.63 -7.53
CA LEU A 143 11.44 -4.25 -7.53
C LEU A 143 12.47 -4.01 -6.42
N GLU A 144 12.18 -4.40 -5.17
CA GLU A 144 13.09 -4.23 -4.02
C GLU A 144 14.40 -5.02 -4.20
N CYS A 145 14.34 -6.21 -4.79
CA CYS A 145 15.53 -7.02 -5.07
C CYS A 145 16.31 -6.56 -6.30
N SER A 146 15.77 -5.65 -7.10
CA SER A 146 16.44 -5.12 -8.29
C SER A 146 17.51 -4.07 -7.95
N VAL A 147 18.27 -3.63 -8.95
CA VAL A 147 19.20 -2.50 -8.76
C VAL A 147 18.50 -1.20 -8.39
N TYR A 148 17.21 -1.06 -8.68
CA TYR A 148 16.42 0.14 -8.40
C TYR A 148 15.82 0.14 -6.99
N GLY A 149 15.70 -1.03 -6.34
CA GLY A 149 15.20 -1.13 -4.97
C GLY A 149 16.03 -0.32 -3.96
N ARG A 150 17.35 -0.24 -4.20
CA ARG A 150 18.29 0.58 -3.41
C ARG A 150 18.00 2.08 -3.49
N GLU A 151 17.34 2.53 -4.57
CA GLU A 151 17.03 3.94 -4.80
C GLU A 151 15.74 4.34 -4.08
N ILE A 152 14.94 3.38 -3.60
CA ILE A 152 13.69 3.60 -2.88
C ILE A 152 14.01 3.82 -1.41
N SER A 153 13.56 4.94 -0.86
CA SER A 153 13.79 5.32 0.53
C SER A 153 12.96 4.46 1.49
N TRP A 154 11.65 4.32 1.25
CA TRP A 154 10.73 3.45 1.98
C TRP A 154 9.43 3.25 1.18
N TYR A 155 8.52 2.45 1.74
CA TYR A 155 7.19 2.17 1.22
C TYR A 155 6.12 2.70 2.19
N ASN A 156 5.25 3.60 1.73
CA ASN A 156 4.07 4.08 2.44
C ASN A 156 2.95 3.01 2.35
N THR A 157 3.14 1.90 3.06
CA THR A 157 2.32 0.70 2.88
C THR A 157 0.90 0.91 3.40
N GLN A 158 -0.12 0.71 2.57
CA GLN A 158 -1.51 1.00 2.91
C GLN A 158 -2.15 -0.15 3.73
N PHE A 159 -2.42 0.06 5.02
CA PHE A 159 -3.08 -0.89 5.92
C PHE A 159 -4.57 -0.57 6.11
N TYR A 160 -5.27 -0.28 5.02
CA TYR A 160 -6.67 0.15 5.02
C TYR A 160 -7.41 -0.31 3.75
N CYS A 161 -8.69 0.04 3.63
CA CYS A 161 -9.55 -0.26 2.48
C CYS A 161 -9.61 -1.75 2.06
N GLY A 162 -9.47 -2.66 3.03
CA GLY A 162 -9.50 -4.11 2.76
C GLY A 162 -8.17 -4.71 2.28
N TRP A 163 -7.10 -3.90 2.19
CA TRP A 163 -5.78 -4.38 1.78
C TRP A 163 -4.81 -4.65 2.93
N GLY A 164 -5.18 -4.26 4.15
CA GLY A 164 -4.44 -4.55 5.37
C GLY A 164 -5.18 -4.03 6.59
N ASP A 165 -4.65 -4.32 7.77
CA ASP A 165 -5.21 -3.88 9.06
C ASP A 165 -4.10 -3.40 9.99
N ALA A 166 -4.24 -2.17 10.50
CA ALA A 166 -3.36 -1.57 11.50
C ALA A 166 -3.91 -1.69 12.95
N GLY A 167 -5.02 -2.41 13.14
CA GLY A 167 -5.68 -2.61 14.44
C GLY A 167 -4.92 -3.57 15.36
N THR A 168 -4.04 -4.39 14.80
CA THR A 168 -3.08 -5.26 15.50
C THR A 168 -1.70 -5.17 14.86
N THR A 169 -0.70 -5.83 15.44
CA THR A 169 0.65 -5.91 14.86
C THR A 169 0.81 -7.01 13.78
N MET A 170 -0.19 -7.88 13.62
CA MET A 170 -0.07 -9.13 12.85
C MET A 170 0.24 -8.93 11.35
N TRP A 171 -0.41 -7.96 10.71
CA TRP A 171 -0.17 -7.65 9.30
C TRP A 171 1.25 -7.14 9.07
N TYR A 172 1.69 -6.19 9.91
CA TYR A 172 3.05 -5.66 9.85
C TYR A 172 4.07 -6.76 10.10
N ASP A 173 3.88 -7.57 11.14
CA ASP A 173 4.74 -8.70 11.46
C ASP A 173 4.85 -9.71 10.31
N THR A 174 3.75 -9.96 9.60
CA THR A 174 3.74 -10.88 8.45
C THR A 174 4.57 -10.33 7.28
N ILE A 175 4.50 -9.03 7.03
CA ILE A 175 5.36 -8.35 6.03
C ILE A 175 6.83 -8.47 6.43
N ILE A 176 7.18 -8.22 7.70
CA ILE A 176 8.57 -8.38 8.14
C ILE A 176 9.03 -9.85 8.07
N ALA A 177 8.17 -10.80 8.42
CA ALA A 177 8.44 -12.24 8.31
C ALA A 177 8.75 -12.65 6.86
N ALA A 178 8.04 -12.05 5.89
CA ALA A 178 8.25 -12.27 4.46
C ALA A 178 9.62 -11.77 3.98
N GLY A 179 10.33 -10.98 4.79
CA GLY A 179 11.72 -10.58 4.56
C GLY A 179 11.90 -9.09 4.28
N TRP A 180 10.84 -8.28 4.43
CA TRP A 180 10.94 -6.84 4.34
C TRP A 180 11.64 -6.26 5.56
N LYS A 181 12.46 -5.23 5.35
CA LYS A 181 13.12 -4.51 6.44
C LYS A 181 12.13 -3.59 7.16
N PRO A 182 12.03 -3.60 8.50
CA PRO A 182 11.11 -2.73 9.23
C PRO A 182 11.27 -1.25 8.88
N GLU A 183 12.50 -0.78 8.69
CA GLU A 183 12.77 0.62 8.37
C GLU A 183 12.28 1.05 6.98
N LYS A 184 12.00 0.09 6.10
CA LYS A 184 11.49 0.33 4.74
C LYS A 184 9.97 0.27 4.68
N VAL A 185 9.29 -0.19 5.73
CA VAL A 185 7.82 -0.34 5.76
C VAL A 185 7.24 0.71 6.71
N VAL A 186 6.65 1.76 6.14
CA VAL A 186 5.86 2.77 6.85
C VAL A 186 4.41 2.30 6.91
N MET A 187 3.80 2.35 8.09
CA MET A 187 2.41 1.97 8.30
C MET A 187 1.48 3.12 7.86
N GLY A 188 0.93 3.02 6.66
CA GLY A 188 -0.10 3.91 6.14
C GLY A 188 -1.47 3.59 6.74
N VAL A 189 -2.14 4.61 7.28
CA VAL A 189 -3.46 4.52 7.90
C VAL A 189 -4.38 5.62 7.37
N VAL A 190 -5.69 5.38 7.37
CA VAL A 190 -6.66 6.46 7.21
C VAL A 190 -6.78 7.26 8.51
N THR A 191 -6.75 8.57 8.43
CA THR A 191 -6.77 9.50 9.58
C THR A 191 -8.17 9.87 10.04
N ASN A 192 -9.18 9.53 9.24
CA ASN A 192 -10.59 9.74 9.47
C ASN A 192 -11.34 8.60 8.77
N PRO A 193 -12.38 8.00 9.38
CA PRO A 193 -13.17 6.95 8.73
C PRO A 193 -13.87 7.41 7.44
N GLY A 194 -14.07 8.72 7.24
CA GLY A 194 -14.57 9.28 5.98
C GLY A 194 -13.58 9.21 4.81
N ASN A 195 -12.29 8.94 5.06
CA ASN A 195 -11.25 8.87 4.02
C ASN A 195 -11.10 7.45 3.43
N GLY A 196 -11.74 6.46 4.05
CA GLY A 196 -11.65 5.06 3.67
C GLY A 196 -11.89 4.14 4.86
N ALA A 197 -12.13 2.86 4.58
CA ALA A 197 -12.36 1.90 5.66
C ALA A 197 -11.08 1.41 6.34
N GLY A 198 -11.28 0.83 7.51
CA GLY A 198 -10.17 0.34 8.32
C GLY A 198 -9.55 1.43 9.19
N HIS A 199 -10.27 2.54 9.45
CA HIS A 199 -9.86 3.49 10.48
C HIS A 199 -9.67 2.78 11.82
N ILE A 200 -8.55 3.11 12.45
CA ILE A 200 -8.15 2.62 13.76
C ILE A 200 -8.14 3.83 14.69
N PRO A 201 -8.89 3.79 15.81
CA PRO A 201 -8.85 4.87 16.79
C PRO A 201 -7.41 5.19 17.21
N LEU A 202 -7.11 6.48 17.32
CA LEU A 202 -5.77 7.02 17.56
C LEU A 202 -5.11 6.45 18.81
N ALA A 203 -5.88 6.20 19.87
CA ALA A 203 -5.40 5.53 21.08
C ALA A 203 -4.84 4.14 20.74
N LYS A 204 -5.60 3.35 19.98
CA LYS A 204 -5.20 2.00 19.60
C LYS A 204 -4.02 2.01 18.62
N LEU A 205 -4.03 2.93 17.67
CA LEU A 205 -2.91 3.12 16.74
C LEU A 205 -1.62 3.46 17.51
N SER A 206 -1.71 4.35 18.50
CA SER A 206 -0.59 4.75 19.36
C SER A 206 -0.02 3.55 20.13
N GLU A 207 -0.88 2.68 20.67
CA GLU A 207 -0.45 1.44 21.31
C GLU A 207 0.30 0.52 20.33
N ASN A 208 -0.25 0.29 19.15
CA ASN A 208 0.34 -0.62 18.16
C ASN A 208 1.68 -0.07 17.65
N CYS A 209 1.79 1.25 17.45
CA CYS A 209 3.06 1.91 17.14
C CYS A 209 4.10 1.69 18.24
N ALA A 210 3.73 1.83 19.51
CA ALA A 210 4.64 1.59 20.63
C ALA A 210 5.13 0.12 20.64
N ARG A 211 4.22 -0.83 20.40
CA ARG A 211 4.56 -2.27 20.30
C ARG A 211 5.55 -2.56 19.16
N LEU A 212 5.30 -2.01 17.98
CA LEU A 212 6.18 -2.20 16.82
C LEU A 212 7.55 -1.57 17.03
N ARG A 213 7.60 -0.35 17.62
CA ARG A 213 8.86 0.28 18.01
C ARG A 213 9.64 -0.58 18.99
N ASP A 214 9.00 -1.09 20.04
CA ASP A 214 9.67 -1.93 21.03
C ASP A 214 10.16 -3.26 20.43
N LYS A 215 9.33 -3.92 19.61
CA LYS A 215 9.65 -5.20 18.97
C LYS A 215 10.79 -5.10 17.97
N TYR A 216 10.85 -4.02 17.18
CA TYR A 216 11.82 -3.86 16.09
C TYR A 216 13.01 -2.95 16.41
N LYS A 217 13.12 -2.35 17.61
CA LYS A 217 14.25 -1.45 17.98
C LYS A 217 15.66 -2.01 17.77
N GLY A 218 15.82 -3.33 17.72
CA GLY A 218 17.10 -4.02 17.48
C GLY A 218 17.24 -4.64 16.08
N VAL A 219 16.33 -4.34 15.15
CA VAL A 219 16.32 -4.89 13.79
C VAL A 219 16.45 -3.74 12.79
N GLY A 220 17.56 -3.71 12.03
CA GLY A 220 17.81 -2.63 11.08
C GLY A 220 17.80 -1.26 11.76
N ASN A 221 17.07 -0.31 11.19
CA ASN A 221 16.82 1.00 11.82
C ASN A 221 15.48 1.05 12.60
N GLY A 222 14.85 -0.11 12.82
CA GLY A 222 13.60 -0.24 13.55
C GLY A 222 12.36 0.09 12.72
N PHE A 223 11.23 0.21 13.40
CA PHE A 223 9.93 0.50 12.79
C PHE A 223 9.97 1.76 11.91
N GLY A 224 9.59 1.63 10.63
CA GLY A 224 9.71 2.69 9.62
C GLY A 224 8.88 3.94 9.88
N GLY A 225 7.80 3.85 10.68
CA GLY A 225 6.97 4.99 11.07
C GLY A 225 5.53 4.87 10.57
N VAL A 226 4.82 6.01 10.55
CA VAL A 226 3.39 6.09 10.17
C VAL A 226 3.20 7.16 9.11
N MET A 227 2.35 6.86 8.12
CA MET A 227 1.81 7.80 7.13
C MET A 227 0.30 7.89 7.35
N GLY A 228 -0.27 9.10 7.27
CA GLY A 228 -1.69 9.35 7.50
C GLY A 228 -2.39 9.90 6.26
N TRP A 229 -3.40 9.17 5.78
CA TRP A 229 -4.29 9.56 4.67
C TRP A 229 -5.62 10.12 5.20
N GLU A 230 -5.90 11.42 5.17
CA GLU A 230 -5.02 12.55 4.83
C GLU A 230 -5.16 13.68 5.88
N TYR A 231 -4.49 14.80 5.71
CA TYR A 231 -4.33 15.79 6.78
C TYR A 231 -5.60 16.58 7.13
N PHE A 232 -6.38 17.04 6.15
CA PHE A 232 -7.32 18.15 6.36
C PHE A 232 -8.45 17.85 7.38
N ASN A 233 -8.90 16.60 7.48
CA ASN A 233 -9.93 16.12 8.41
C ASN A 233 -9.40 15.09 9.43
N CYS A 234 -8.07 15.00 9.56
CA CYS A 234 -7.40 14.05 10.43
C CYS A 234 -7.84 14.22 11.90
N GLY A 235 -8.24 13.10 12.52
CA GLY A 235 -8.68 13.06 13.92
C GLY A 235 -10.07 13.65 14.19
N ASP A 236 -10.77 14.17 13.17
CA ASP A 236 -12.15 14.67 13.29
C ASP A 236 -13.15 13.50 13.36
N TYR A 237 -13.04 12.71 14.42
CA TYR A 237 -13.85 11.55 14.74
C TYR A 237 -13.95 11.39 16.25
N GLU A 238 -15.10 10.97 16.77
CA GLU A 238 -15.43 11.02 18.20
C GLU A 238 -14.36 10.38 19.10
N ASP A 239 -13.94 9.14 18.79
CA ASP A 239 -12.93 8.43 19.57
C ASP A 239 -11.56 9.14 19.56
N ASP A 240 -11.18 9.72 18.42
CA ASP A 240 -9.90 10.42 18.26
C ASP A 240 -9.92 11.76 19.00
N LEU A 241 -11.05 12.49 18.96
CA LEU A 241 -11.27 13.74 19.68
C LEU A 241 -11.18 13.54 21.20
N VAL A 242 -11.83 12.50 21.72
CA VAL A 242 -11.77 12.14 23.14
C VAL A 242 -10.32 11.87 23.54
N HIS A 243 -9.63 11.01 22.79
CA HIS A 243 -8.25 10.66 23.12
C HIS A 243 -7.28 11.85 23.06
N VAL A 244 -7.37 12.71 22.02
CA VAL A 244 -6.55 13.92 21.92
C VAL A 244 -6.78 14.86 23.12
N SER A 245 -8.04 15.00 23.54
CA SER A 245 -8.42 15.86 24.66
C SER A 245 -7.85 15.36 26.00
N GLU A 246 -7.76 14.05 26.20
CA GLU A 246 -7.17 13.44 27.40
C GLU A 246 -5.64 13.65 27.52
N LEU A 247 -4.95 13.90 26.40
CA LEU A 247 -3.49 13.98 26.37
C LEU A 247 -2.92 15.36 26.70
N GLU A 248 -3.75 16.38 26.90
CA GLU A 248 -3.36 17.77 27.24
C GLU A 248 -2.22 18.33 26.36
N LEU A 249 -2.32 18.14 25.04
CA LEU A 249 -1.21 18.38 24.10
C LEU A 249 -0.94 19.84 23.76
N ASN A 250 -1.75 20.79 24.26
CA ASN A 250 -1.69 22.22 23.93
C ASN A 250 -1.67 22.49 22.41
N THR A 251 -2.46 21.74 21.65
CA THR A 251 -2.58 21.89 20.20
C THR A 251 -3.76 22.78 19.83
N GLU A 252 -3.60 23.59 18.79
CA GLU A 252 -4.62 24.55 18.35
C GLU A 252 -5.75 23.89 17.54
N THR A 253 -5.47 22.75 16.91
CA THR A 253 -6.42 22.04 16.05
C THR A 253 -6.44 20.55 16.34
N VAL A 254 -7.52 19.88 15.92
CA VAL A 254 -7.67 18.43 16.02
C VAL A 254 -6.59 17.70 15.22
N GLN A 255 -6.28 18.19 14.02
CA GLN A 255 -5.28 17.62 13.12
C GLN A 255 -3.88 17.67 13.74
N THR A 256 -3.51 18.81 14.34
CA THR A 256 -2.24 18.94 15.04
C THR A 256 -2.20 18.11 16.32
N GLY A 257 -3.36 17.94 16.98
CA GLY A 257 -3.57 17.01 18.09
C GLY A 257 -3.28 15.55 17.71
N TRP A 258 -3.85 15.08 16.59
CA TRP A 258 -3.63 13.72 16.09
C TRP A 258 -2.14 13.45 15.78
N VAL A 259 -1.49 14.41 15.10
CA VAL A 259 -0.04 14.32 14.80
C VAL A 259 0.78 14.36 16.09
N ALA A 260 0.45 15.20 17.05
CA ALA A 260 1.16 15.33 18.32
C ALA A 260 1.02 14.06 19.19
N ALA A 261 -0.17 13.45 19.22
CA ALA A 261 -0.44 12.21 19.94
C ALA A 261 0.45 11.06 19.43
N LEU A 262 0.48 10.81 18.12
CA LEU A 262 1.42 9.84 17.55
C LEU A 262 2.87 10.27 17.75
N GLY A 263 3.17 11.56 17.66
CA GLY A 263 4.50 12.11 17.90
C GLY A 263 5.06 11.75 19.28
N ARG A 264 4.24 11.69 20.33
CA ARG A 264 4.65 11.24 21.68
C ARG A 264 5.18 9.81 21.69
N VAL A 265 4.62 8.95 20.84
CA VAL A 265 5.07 7.57 20.70
C VAL A 265 6.23 7.46 19.73
N LEU A 266 6.16 8.09 18.56
CA LEU A 266 7.15 7.89 17.49
C LEU A 266 8.47 8.61 17.75
N ARG A 267 8.45 9.72 18.51
CA ARG A 267 9.63 10.57 18.76
C ARG A 267 10.28 10.35 20.13
N SER A 268 9.75 9.46 20.97
CA SER A 268 10.39 9.16 22.26
C SER A 268 11.71 8.40 22.03
N GLU A 269 12.78 8.76 22.75
CA GLU A 269 14.06 8.06 22.64
C GLU A 269 13.91 6.58 23.02
N VAL A 270 13.20 6.31 24.11
CA VAL A 270 12.87 4.96 24.58
C VAL A 270 11.44 4.63 24.16
N PRO A 271 11.21 3.53 23.41
CA PRO A 271 9.86 3.07 23.10
C PRO A 271 9.03 2.86 24.37
N PRO A 272 7.76 3.30 24.40
CA PRO A 272 6.89 3.02 25.54
C PRO A 272 6.71 1.50 25.69
N SER A 273 7.10 0.95 26.84
CA SER A 273 6.89 -0.47 27.13
C SER A 273 5.46 -0.69 27.61
N LEU A 274 4.63 -1.31 26.77
CA LEU A 274 3.26 -1.69 27.12
C LEU A 274 3.23 -3.13 27.66
N PRO A 275 2.30 -3.45 28.59
CA PRO A 275 2.05 -4.83 28.99
C PRO A 275 1.78 -5.68 27.73
N SER A 276 2.44 -6.84 27.66
CA SER A 276 2.29 -7.71 26.51
C SER A 276 0.95 -8.45 26.57
N PRO A 277 0.21 -8.54 25.45
CA PRO A 277 -0.95 -9.43 25.37
C PRO A 277 -0.44 -10.88 25.48
N PRO A 278 -1.25 -11.82 26.00
CA PRO A 278 -0.85 -13.22 26.15
C PRO A 278 -0.48 -13.93 24.84
N THR A 279 -0.92 -13.39 23.70
CA THR A 279 -0.95 -14.05 22.39
C THR A 279 0.01 -13.48 21.34
N GLU A 280 0.68 -12.35 21.58
CA GLU A 280 1.59 -11.75 20.59
C GLU A 280 3.05 -12.20 20.78
N GLN A 281 3.69 -12.66 19.70
CA GLN A 281 5.12 -13.01 19.70
C GLN A 281 5.96 -11.76 19.93
N GLN A 282 6.55 -11.66 21.13
CA GLN A 282 7.30 -10.49 21.59
C GLN A 282 8.69 -10.35 20.97
N ARG A 283 9.28 -11.44 20.45
CA ARG A 283 10.62 -11.38 19.88
C ARG A 283 10.56 -10.96 18.41
N PRO A 284 11.50 -10.12 17.93
CA PRO A 284 11.63 -9.87 16.51
C PRO A 284 11.81 -11.19 15.77
N LEU A 285 11.11 -11.29 14.64
CA LEU A 285 11.01 -12.49 13.83
C LEU A 285 12.36 -12.78 13.15
N GLN A 286 13.19 -13.59 13.80
CA GLN A 286 14.48 -14.05 13.26
C GLN A 286 14.35 -15.48 12.75
N ALA A 287 14.90 -15.74 11.56
CA ALA A 287 14.94 -17.07 10.94
C ALA A 287 13.56 -17.75 10.75
N VAL A 288 12.51 -16.98 10.42
CA VAL A 288 11.17 -17.52 10.13
C VAL A 288 11.23 -18.41 8.88
N THR A 289 10.71 -19.63 8.94
CA THR A 289 10.68 -20.56 7.79
C THR A 289 9.59 -20.20 6.79
N ALA A 290 9.67 -20.71 5.55
CA ALA A 290 8.63 -20.50 4.55
C ALA A 290 7.26 -21.04 4.98
N ASP A 291 7.22 -22.15 5.73
CA ASP A 291 5.98 -22.72 6.27
C ASP A 291 5.42 -21.90 7.43
N GLN A 292 6.29 -21.32 8.27
CA GLN A 292 5.86 -20.37 9.30
C GLN A 292 5.25 -19.11 8.68
N ILE A 293 5.88 -18.54 7.64
CA ILE A 293 5.33 -17.40 6.90
C ILE A 293 3.96 -17.77 6.34
N ARG A 294 3.85 -18.92 5.65
CA ARG A 294 2.57 -19.40 5.11
C ARG A 294 1.51 -19.50 6.21
N ASN A 295 1.84 -20.08 7.36
CA ASN A 295 0.92 -20.19 8.48
C ASN A 295 0.51 -18.82 9.03
N MET A 296 1.42 -17.84 9.09
CA MET A 296 1.07 -16.48 9.47
C MET A 296 0.08 -15.88 8.47
N VAL A 297 0.37 -15.96 7.17
CA VAL A 297 -0.50 -15.42 6.12
C VAL A 297 -1.88 -16.10 6.11
N THR A 298 -1.94 -17.43 6.23
CA THR A 298 -3.21 -18.18 6.25
C THR A 298 -4.08 -17.83 7.47
N ASN A 299 -3.46 -17.45 8.59
CA ASN A 299 -4.19 -17.08 9.81
C ASN A 299 -4.26 -15.56 10.03
N LEU A 300 -3.96 -14.75 9.00
CA LEU A 300 -4.15 -13.31 9.08
C LEU A 300 -5.64 -12.99 9.23
N PRO A 301 -6.02 -12.15 10.19
CA PRO A 301 -7.37 -11.62 10.24
C PRO A 301 -7.70 -10.91 8.93
N PRO A 302 -8.92 -11.08 8.39
CA PRO A 302 -9.32 -10.37 7.19
C PRO A 302 -9.24 -8.86 7.44
N ALA A 303 -8.69 -8.14 6.47
CA ALA A 303 -8.66 -6.69 6.53
C ALA A 303 -10.09 -6.13 6.56
N ARG A 304 -10.29 -5.08 7.37
CA ARG A 304 -11.58 -4.40 7.50
C ARG A 304 -11.94 -3.74 6.17
N ALA A 305 -13.18 -3.96 5.73
CA ALA A 305 -13.76 -3.34 4.55
C ALA A 305 -14.86 -2.33 4.97
N PRO A 306 -15.17 -1.32 4.13
CA PRO A 306 -16.23 -0.35 4.45
C PRO A 306 -17.62 -0.97 4.40
N TRP A 307 -17.73 -2.08 3.67
CA TRP A 307 -19.00 -2.65 3.25
C TRP A 307 -19.45 -3.74 4.22
N PRO A 308 -20.75 -3.83 4.53
CA PRO A 308 -21.29 -4.94 5.29
C PRO A 308 -20.88 -6.28 4.64
N ASP A 309 -20.56 -7.29 5.46
CA ASP A 309 -20.18 -8.60 4.93
C ASP A 309 -21.28 -9.19 4.02
N GLU A 310 -22.55 -8.84 4.23
CA GLU A 310 -23.66 -9.23 3.34
C GLU A 310 -23.48 -8.69 1.91
N GLU A 311 -23.10 -7.41 1.75
CA GLU A 311 -22.91 -6.80 0.42
C GLU A 311 -21.69 -7.40 -0.28
N VAL A 312 -20.61 -7.63 0.47
CA VAL A 312 -19.43 -8.34 -0.04
C VAL A 312 -19.81 -9.76 -0.48
N GLN A 313 -20.62 -10.47 0.31
CA GLN A 313 -21.04 -11.83 0.00
C GLN A 313 -21.93 -11.93 -1.23
N LYS A 314 -22.72 -10.91 -1.56
CA LYS A 314 -23.49 -10.88 -2.81
C LYS A 314 -22.60 -11.04 -4.04
N LEU A 315 -21.40 -10.43 -4.03
CA LEU A 315 -20.42 -10.56 -5.12
C LEU A 315 -19.64 -11.88 -5.02
N VAL A 316 -19.29 -12.32 -3.81
CA VAL A 316 -18.57 -13.59 -3.62
C VAL A 316 -19.39 -14.80 -4.09
N VAL A 317 -20.71 -14.79 -3.87
CA VAL A 317 -21.62 -15.84 -4.37
C VAL A 317 -21.67 -15.88 -5.91
N LEU A 318 -21.34 -14.78 -6.59
CA LEU A 318 -21.21 -14.73 -8.05
C LEU A 318 -19.90 -15.34 -8.57
N GLY A 319 -19.01 -15.78 -7.67
CA GLY A 319 -17.75 -16.44 -7.99
C GLY A 319 -16.53 -15.53 -7.93
N PHE A 320 -16.67 -14.28 -7.48
CA PHE A 320 -15.55 -13.36 -7.28
C PHE A 320 -14.87 -13.60 -5.93
N GLU A 321 -13.57 -13.39 -5.87
CA GLU A 321 -12.84 -13.47 -4.61
C GLU A 321 -13.22 -12.29 -3.70
N ARG A 322 -13.15 -12.48 -2.36
CA ARG A 322 -13.57 -11.43 -1.40
C ARG A 322 -12.85 -10.10 -1.63
N HIS A 323 -11.57 -10.14 -1.99
CA HIS A 323 -10.79 -8.94 -2.23
C HIS A 323 -11.23 -8.20 -3.50
N GLU A 324 -11.63 -8.92 -4.56
CA GLU A 324 -12.19 -8.34 -5.79
C GLU A 324 -13.54 -7.70 -5.50
N ALA A 325 -14.39 -8.38 -4.73
CA ALA A 325 -15.65 -7.84 -4.26
C ALA A 325 -15.47 -6.54 -3.48
N VAL A 326 -14.55 -6.51 -2.51
CA VAL A 326 -14.25 -5.30 -1.72
C VAL A 326 -13.68 -4.19 -2.59
N ALA A 327 -12.74 -4.50 -3.49
CA ALA A 327 -12.13 -3.52 -4.39
C ALA A 327 -13.17 -2.92 -5.35
N ALA A 328 -14.05 -3.74 -5.92
CA ALA A 328 -15.12 -3.27 -6.78
C ALA A 328 -16.12 -2.39 -6.02
N LEU A 329 -16.51 -2.80 -4.81
CA LEU A 329 -17.38 -1.96 -3.96
C LEU A 329 -16.70 -0.65 -3.56
N ASN A 330 -15.38 -0.66 -3.29
CA ASN A 330 -14.63 0.57 -3.06
C ASN A 330 -14.66 1.49 -4.29
N ALA A 331 -14.55 0.95 -5.50
CA ALA A 331 -14.57 1.71 -6.75
C ALA A 331 -15.97 2.24 -7.12
N THR A 332 -17.04 1.62 -6.60
CA THR A 332 -18.43 1.96 -6.94
C THR A 332 -19.23 2.55 -5.78
N ASP A 333 -18.53 3.01 -4.74
CA ASP A 333 -19.14 3.59 -3.53
C ASP A 333 -20.24 2.69 -2.92
N GLY A 334 -19.95 1.38 -2.88
CA GLY A 334 -20.82 0.37 -2.28
C GLY A 334 -21.98 -0.07 -3.17
N ASN A 335 -22.10 0.43 -4.40
CA ASN A 335 -23.12 -0.01 -5.32
C ASN A 335 -22.79 -1.43 -5.85
N VAL A 336 -23.50 -2.43 -5.33
CA VAL A 336 -23.29 -3.86 -5.68
C VAL A 336 -23.54 -4.15 -7.16
N GLU A 337 -24.55 -3.54 -7.76
CA GLU A 337 -24.89 -3.78 -9.17
C GLU A 337 -23.79 -3.25 -10.09
N MET A 338 -23.30 -2.04 -9.81
CA MET A 338 -22.18 -1.44 -10.53
C MET A 338 -20.87 -2.20 -10.26
N ALA A 339 -20.65 -2.66 -9.03
CA ALA A 339 -19.49 -3.46 -8.66
C ALA A 339 -19.48 -4.81 -9.41
N ALA A 340 -20.62 -5.48 -9.47
CA ALA A 340 -20.77 -6.70 -10.27
C ALA A 340 -20.49 -6.43 -11.75
N GLY A 341 -21.05 -5.34 -12.31
CA GLY A 341 -20.79 -4.93 -13.69
C GLY A 341 -19.30 -4.70 -13.97
N PHE A 342 -18.64 -3.94 -13.09
CA PHE A 342 -17.20 -3.69 -13.15
C PHE A 342 -16.39 -5.01 -13.13
N LEU A 343 -16.73 -5.92 -12.22
CA LEU A 343 -16.06 -7.22 -12.12
C LEU A 343 -16.27 -8.07 -13.39
N PHE A 344 -17.50 -8.16 -13.91
CA PHE A 344 -17.77 -8.93 -15.13
C PHE A 344 -17.12 -8.35 -16.39
N GLU A 345 -16.91 -7.03 -16.48
CA GLU A 345 -16.18 -6.41 -17.60
C GLU A 345 -14.68 -6.75 -17.61
N HIS A 346 -14.11 -6.99 -16.43
CA HIS A 346 -12.68 -7.32 -16.26
C HIS A 346 -12.37 -8.82 -16.39
N TYR A 347 -13.37 -9.70 -16.33
CA TYR A 347 -13.19 -11.13 -16.57
C TYR A 347 -13.39 -11.47 -18.06
N PRO A 348 -12.44 -12.18 -18.72
CA PRO A 348 -12.68 -12.68 -20.06
C PRO A 348 -13.77 -13.76 -20.02
N ALA A 349 -14.77 -13.60 -20.90
CA ALA A 349 -15.84 -14.58 -21.15
C ALA A 349 -15.33 -15.95 -21.62
#